data_AF-A0A165R2P7-F1
#
_entry.id   AF-A0A165R2P7-F1
#
_cell.length_a   1.000
_cell.length_b   1.000
_cell.length_c   1.000
_cell.angle_alpha   90.00
_cell.angle_beta   90.00
_cell.angle_gamma   90.00
#
_symmetry.space_group_name_H-M   'P 1'
#
loop_
_entity.id
_entity.type
_entity.pdbx_description
1 polymer ?
#
loop_
_entity_poly.entity_id
_entity_poly.type
_entity_poly.pdbx_seq_one_letter_code
_entity_poly.pdbx_strand_id
1 'polypeptide(L)'
;MAPRKKKQDEALQPNSNAGGIAADQLRSFVDRIERLETEKKGIADDIKDVFTEAKSNGFDTPTMRLLLKLRKQKPHEREEQQSMLDLYLHAMGMAGEYTIAEQQGIDDASAGKAVTDNPFLTDDPRHAQWATGWQMQTTLLATQDS
;
A
#
# COMPACT_ATOMS: atom_id res chain seq x y z
N MET A 1 -76.35 51.39 -19.73
CA MET A 1 -76.24 49.92 -19.61
C MET A 1 -75.14 49.47 -20.56
N ALA A 2 -73.98 49.07 -20.04
CA ALA A 2 -72.87 48.53 -20.84
C ALA A 2 -72.86 47.00 -20.75
N PRO A 3 -72.63 46.25 -21.85
CA PRO A 3 -72.57 44.80 -21.79
C PRO A 3 -71.19 44.34 -21.30
N ARG A 4 -71.20 43.40 -20.35
CA ARG A 4 -70.01 42.78 -19.74
C ARG A 4 -69.28 41.92 -20.78
N LYS A 5 -67.98 42.19 -20.99
CA LYS A 5 -67.06 41.30 -21.72
C LYS A 5 -66.89 39.99 -20.94
N LYS A 6 -67.18 38.85 -21.59
CA LYS A 6 -66.81 37.51 -21.10
C LYS A 6 -65.28 37.44 -20.97
N LYS A 7 -64.77 37.20 -19.77
CA LYS A 7 -63.39 36.71 -19.58
C LYS A 7 -63.31 35.33 -20.24
N GLN A 8 -62.44 35.20 -21.22
CA GLN A 8 -62.02 33.89 -21.71
C GLN A 8 -61.08 33.31 -20.67
N ASP A 9 -61.36 32.09 -20.23
CA ASP A 9 -60.49 31.31 -19.35
C ASP A 9 -59.22 30.96 -20.14
N GLU A 10 -58.15 31.70 -19.89
CA GLU A 10 -56.81 31.43 -20.40
C GLU A 10 -56.27 30.21 -19.65
N ALA A 11 -56.40 29.03 -20.28
CA ALA A 11 -55.86 27.79 -19.76
C ALA A 11 -54.33 27.91 -19.68
N LEU A 12 -53.82 27.96 -18.45
CA LEU A 12 -52.39 27.85 -18.14
C LEU A 12 -51.87 26.51 -18.67
N GLN A 13 -51.25 26.51 -19.84
CA GLN A 13 -50.57 25.32 -20.33
C GLN A 13 -49.39 25.03 -19.41
N PRO A 14 -49.30 23.83 -18.80
CA PRO A 14 -48.13 23.49 -18.02
C PRO A 14 -46.94 23.39 -18.98
N ASN A 15 -45.88 24.12 -18.67
CA ASN A 15 -44.62 24.05 -19.40
C ASN A 15 -43.96 22.68 -19.14
N SER A 16 -44.51 21.61 -19.72
CA SER A 16 -44.16 20.21 -19.46
C SER A 16 -42.97 19.70 -20.28
N ASN A 17 -42.37 20.54 -21.13
CA ASN A 17 -41.27 20.14 -22.02
C ASN A 17 -39.90 20.14 -21.31
N ALA A 18 -39.69 21.00 -20.32
CA ALA A 18 -38.41 21.05 -19.59
C ALA A 18 -38.25 19.88 -18.59
N GLY A 19 -39.34 19.46 -17.94
CA GLY A 19 -39.35 18.33 -17.01
C GLY A 19 -39.14 16.98 -17.71
N GLY A 20 -39.64 16.81 -18.93
CA GLY A 20 -39.44 15.60 -19.74
C GLY A 20 -37.98 15.41 -20.15
N ILE A 21 -37.35 16.44 -20.72
CA ILE A 21 -35.95 16.39 -21.16
C ILE A 21 -35.00 16.14 -19.98
N ALA A 22 -35.24 16.77 -18.82
CA ALA A 22 -34.46 16.53 -17.61
C ALA A 22 -34.65 15.09 -17.07
N ALA A 23 -35.86 14.55 -17.14
CA ALA A 23 -36.13 13.17 -16.74
C ALA A 23 -35.48 12.14 -17.66
N ASP A 24 -35.45 12.39 -18.97
CA ASP A 24 -34.81 11.49 -19.94
C ASP A 24 -33.28 11.47 -19.81
N GLN A 25 -32.66 12.63 -19.54
CA GLN A 25 -31.23 12.69 -19.21
C GLN A 25 -30.91 11.96 -17.92
N LEU A 26 -31.75 12.12 -16.88
CA LEU A 26 -31.58 11.41 -15.62
C LEU A 26 -31.66 9.88 -15.80
N ARG A 27 -32.65 9.38 -16.56
CA ARG A 27 -32.76 7.95 -16.90
C ARG A 27 -31.51 7.46 -17.62
N SER A 28 -31.03 8.21 -18.62
CA SER A 28 -29.81 7.86 -19.34
C SER A 28 -28.58 7.74 -18.43
N PHE A 29 -28.44 8.62 -17.44
CA PHE A 29 -27.35 8.51 -16.46
C PHE A 29 -27.51 7.29 -15.55
N VAL A 30 -28.72 7.04 -15.04
CA VAL A 30 -29.00 5.89 -14.17
C VAL A 30 -28.71 4.57 -14.89
N ASP A 31 -29.25 4.37 -16.10
CA ASP A 31 -29.05 3.14 -16.88
C ASP A 31 -27.55 2.87 -17.13
N ARG A 32 -26.79 3.93 -17.43
CA ARG A 32 -25.33 3.83 -17.64
C ARG A 32 -24.60 3.44 -16.36
N ILE A 33 -24.98 4.01 -15.21
CA ILE A 33 -24.38 3.70 -13.91
C ILE A 33 -24.70 2.28 -13.49
N GLU A 34 -25.93 1.81 -13.65
CA GLU A 34 -26.32 0.43 -13.31
C GLU A 34 -25.57 -0.61 -14.13
N ARG A 35 -25.36 -0.34 -15.42
CA ARG A 35 -24.51 -1.19 -16.26
C ARG A 35 -23.07 -1.23 -15.73
N LEU A 36 -22.49 -0.07 -15.42
CA LEU A 36 -21.13 0.02 -14.88
C LEU A 36 -20.97 -0.66 -13.51
N GLU A 37 -21.97 -0.57 -12.63
CA GLU A 37 -21.95 -1.28 -11.34
C GLU A 37 -22.04 -2.81 -11.54
N THR A 38 -22.79 -3.27 -12.54
CA THR A 38 -22.83 -4.69 -12.90
C THR A 38 -21.47 -5.17 -13.44
N GLU A 39 -20.86 -4.42 -14.36
CA GLU A 39 -19.51 -4.72 -14.89
C GLU A 39 -18.47 -4.74 -13.77
N LYS A 40 -18.49 -3.75 -12.88
CA LYS A 40 -17.61 -3.66 -11.70
C LYS A 40 -17.78 -4.85 -10.76
N LYS A 41 -19.01 -5.34 -10.55
CA LYS A 41 -19.26 -6.53 -9.76
C LYS A 41 -18.64 -7.78 -10.41
N GLY A 42 -18.82 -7.95 -11.72
CA GLY A 42 -18.19 -9.04 -12.47
C GLY A 42 -16.67 -9.04 -12.31
N ILE A 43 -16.02 -7.89 -12.54
CA ILE A 43 -14.58 -7.73 -12.35
C ILE A 43 -14.16 -8.02 -10.90
N ALA A 44 -14.95 -7.59 -9.93
CA ALA A 44 -14.65 -7.85 -8.52
C ALA A 44 -14.74 -9.34 -8.17
N ASP A 45 -15.65 -10.08 -8.78
CA ASP A 45 -15.78 -11.53 -8.62
C ASP A 45 -14.63 -12.26 -9.33
N ASP A 46 -14.25 -11.86 -10.55
CA ASP A 46 -13.07 -12.40 -11.25
C ASP A 46 -11.79 -12.24 -10.41
N ILE A 47 -11.60 -11.06 -9.78
CA ILE A 47 -10.45 -10.81 -8.89
C ILE A 47 -10.46 -11.77 -7.69
N LYS A 48 -11.64 -12.07 -7.11
CA LYS A 48 -11.74 -13.02 -5.99
C LYS A 48 -11.39 -14.43 -6.43
N ASP A 49 -11.81 -14.84 -7.62
CA ASP A 49 -11.51 -16.16 -8.16
C ASP A 49 -10.00 -16.33 -8.35
N VAL A 50 -9.31 -15.32 -8.88
CA VAL A 50 -7.82 -15.33 -8.98
C VAL A 50 -7.16 -15.44 -7.60
N PHE A 51 -7.64 -14.72 -6.58
CA PHE A 51 -7.11 -14.87 -5.22
C PHE A 51 -7.38 -16.26 -4.64
N THR A 52 -8.53 -16.86 -4.97
CA THR A 52 -8.91 -18.20 -4.51
C THR A 52 -8.06 -19.28 -5.17
N GLU A 53 -7.77 -19.13 -6.47
CA GLU A 53 -6.83 -19.96 -7.20
C GLU A 53 -5.43 -19.84 -6.60
N ALA A 54 -4.93 -18.61 -6.38
CA ALA A 54 -3.64 -18.37 -5.76
C ALA A 54 -3.52 -19.01 -4.38
N LYS A 55 -4.56 -18.89 -3.55
CA LYS A 55 -4.63 -19.56 -2.23
C LYS A 55 -4.55 -21.08 -2.36
N SER A 56 -5.27 -21.66 -3.31
CA SER A 56 -5.26 -23.11 -3.57
C SER A 56 -3.89 -23.61 -4.04
N ASN A 57 -3.14 -22.74 -4.72
CA ASN A 57 -1.76 -22.97 -5.14
C ASN A 57 -0.71 -22.66 -4.04
N GLY A 58 -1.14 -22.32 -2.82
CA GLY A 58 -0.25 -22.12 -1.66
C GLY A 58 0.29 -20.69 -1.50
N PHE A 59 -0.21 -19.70 -2.23
CA PHE A 59 0.20 -18.31 -2.06
C PHE A 59 -0.54 -17.62 -0.90
N ASP A 60 0.17 -16.74 -0.18
CA ASP A 60 -0.41 -15.91 0.87
C ASP A 60 -1.16 -14.69 0.31
N THR A 61 -2.48 -14.77 0.28
CA THR A 61 -3.33 -13.72 -0.31
C THR A 61 -3.25 -12.35 0.37
N PRO A 62 -3.11 -12.22 1.72
CA PRO A 62 -2.83 -10.93 2.37
C PRO A 62 -1.54 -10.27 1.86
N THR A 63 -0.43 -11.02 1.77
CA THR A 63 0.84 -10.50 1.26
C THR A 63 0.72 -10.08 -0.20
N MET A 64 0.01 -10.84 -1.04
CA MET A 64 -0.26 -10.44 -2.42
C MET A 64 -1.04 -9.12 -2.52
N ARG A 65 -2.02 -8.88 -1.63
CA ARG A 65 -2.75 -7.60 -1.59
C ARG A 65 -1.82 -6.45 -1.20
N LEU A 66 -0.91 -6.67 -0.26
CA LEU A 66 0.12 -5.69 0.08
C LEU A 66 1.02 -5.40 -1.12
N LEU A 67 1.48 -6.44 -1.84
CA LEU A 67 2.28 -6.29 -3.05
C LEU A 67 1.57 -5.46 -4.12
N LEU A 68 0.27 -5.72 -4.38
CA LEU A 68 -0.51 -4.92 -5.34
C LEU A 68 -0.63 -3.46 -4.90
N LYS A 69 -0.77 -3.19 -3.59
CA LYS A 69 -0.78 -1.83 -3.05
C LYS A 69 0.58 -1.15 -3.27
N LEU A 70 1.68 -1.81 -2.94
CA LEU A 70 3.03 -1.31 -3.16
C LEU A 70 3.28 -1.01 -4.64
N ARG A 71 2.84 -1.88 -5.56
CA ARG A 71 2.98 -1.70 -7.01
C ARG A 71 2.20 -0.49 -7.56
N LYS A 72 1.14 -0.05 -6.89
CA LYS A 72 0.36 1.14 -7.26
C LYS A 72 1.00 2.44 -6.78
N GLN A 73 1.84 2.40 -5.75
CA GLN A 73 2.54 3.58 -5.22
C GLN A 73 3.65 4.02 -6.17
N LYS A 74 3.91 5.33 -6.21
CA LYS A 74 5.04 5.88 -6.96
C LYS A 74 6.37 5.49 -6.31
N PRO A 75 7.48 5.37 -7.07
CA PRO A 75 8.77 4.95 -6.52
C PRO A 75 9.25 5.80 -5.33
N HIS A 76 9.21 7.12 -5.45
CA HIS A 76 9.65 8.02 -4.36
C HIS A 76 8.77 7.92 -3.11
N GLU A 77 7.45 7.82 -3.26
CA GLU A 77 6.53 7.65 -2.13
C GLU A 77 6.81 6.33 -1.38
N ARG A 78 7.21 5.28 -2.12
CA ARG A 78 7.59 3.99 -1.53
C ARG A 78 8.92 4.09 -0.77
N GLU A 79 9.92 4.76 -1.36
CA GLU A 79 11.24 4.95 -0.72
C GLU A 79 11.13 5.77 0.57
N GLU A 80 10.35 6.84 0.56
CA GLU A 80 10.09 7.67 1.75
C GLU A 80 9.39 6.86 2.84
N GLN A 81 8.33 6.12 2.49
CA GLN A 81 7.62 5.25 3.43
C GLN A 81 8.51 4.15 4.01
N GLN A 82 9.38 3.56 3.19
CA GLN A 82 10.32 2.54 3.65
C GLN A 82 11.34 3.14 4.64
N SER A 83 11.90 4.30 4.32
CA SER A 83 12.84 5.00 5.20
C SER A 83 12.21 5.33 6.56
N MET A 84 10.95 5.77 6.56
CA MET A 84 10.20 6.04 7.78
C MET A 84 9.87 4.76 8.57
N LEU A 85 9.50 3.69 7.88
CA LEU A 85 9.26 2.39 8.50
C LEU A 85 10.53 1.87 9.19
N ASP A 86 11.67 1.94 8.51
CA ASP A 86 12.96 1.50 9.05
C ASP A 86 13.34 2.30 10.30
N LEU A 87 13.15 3.62 10.29
CA LEU A 87 13.35 4.47 11.46
C LEU A 87 12.47 4.04 12.65
N TYR A 88 11.19 3.76 12.41
CA TYR A 88 10.27 3.33 13.47
C TYR A 88 10.56 1.91 13.95
N LEU A 89 10.90 0.99 13.06
CA LEU A 89 11.33 -0.35 13.43
C LEU A 89 12.60 -0.27 14.29
N HIS A 90 13.55 0.59 13.94
CA HIS A 90 14.75 0.81 14.74
C HIS A 90 14.40 1.38 16.13
N ALA A 91 13.53 2.40 16.19
CA ALA A 91 13.08 2.97 17.46
C ALA A 91 12.32 1.97 18.35
N MET A 92 11.66 0.98 17.75
CA MET A 92 10.95 -0.09 18.47
C MET A 92 11.81 -1.34 18.71
N GLY A 93 13.08 -1.36 18.28
CA GLY A 93 13.95 -2.53 18.38
C GLY A 93 13.51 -3.74 17.54
N MET A 94 12.73 -3.49 16.47
CA MET A 94 12.14 -4.50 15.58
C MET A 94 12.77 -4.51 14.17
N ALA A 95 13.71 -3.61 13.87
CA ALA A 95 14.44 -3.67 12.61
C ALA A 95 15.32 -4.92 12.62
N GLY A 96 15.35 -5.66 11.51
CA GLY A 96 16.05 -6.95 11.36
C GLY A 96 17.35 -6.99 12.16
N GLU A 97 17.35 -7.85 13.18
CA GLU A 97 18.14 -7.70 14.39
C GLU A 97 19.65 -7.87 14.12
N TYR A 98 20.39 -6.77 14.24
CA TYR A 98 21.66 -6.83 14.93
C TYR A 98 21.42 -6.29 16.34
N THR A 99 21.69 -7.11 17.35
CA THR A 99 21.90 -6.62 18.71
C THR A 99 22.95 -5.51 18.70
N ILE A 100 22.94 -4.62 19.71
CA ILE A 100 23.94 -3.55 19.82
C ILE A 100 25.37 -4.10 19.73
N ALA A 101 25.60 -5.29 20.28
CA ALA A 101 26.89 -5.97 20.20
C ALA A 101 27.21 -6.46 18.77
N GLU A 102 26.25 -7.06 18.05
CA GLU A 102 26.41 -7.44 16.63
C GLU A 102 26.70 -6.22 15.75
N GLN A 103 25.96 -5.12 15.92
CA GLN A 103 26.20 -3.90 15.14
C GLN A 103 27.59 -3.32 15.43
N GLN A 104 28.01 -3.30 16.70
CA GLN A 104 29.36 -2.88 17.08
C GLN A 104 30.43 -3.78 16.44
N GLY A 105 30.19 -5.09 16.32
CA GLY A 105 31.07 -6.03 15.63
C GLY A 105 31.21 -5.74 14.14
N ILE A 106 30.09 -5.43 13.46
CA ILE A 106 30.05 -5.02 12.05
C ILE A 106 30.87 -3.74 11.84
N ASP A 107 30.67 -2.75 12.71
CA ASP A 107 31.36 -1.46 12.64
C ASP A 107 32.87 -1.62 12.89
N ASP A 108 33.24 -2.44 13.88
CA ASP A 108 34.64 -2.71 14.22
C ASP A 108 35.38 -3.48 13.11
N ALA A 109 34.72 -4.46 12.47
CA ALA A 109 35.25 -5.14 11.29
C ALA A 109 35.45 -4.17 10.12
N SER A 110 34.48 -3.28 9.88
CA SER A 110 34.58 -2.26 8.84
C SER A 110 35.71 -1.26 9.11
N ALA A 111 36.01 -1.00 10.39
CA ALA A 111 37.13 -0.18 10.83
C ALA A 111 38.49 -0.92 10.82
N GLY A 112 38.53 -2.21 10.44
CA GLY A 112 39.73 -3.01 10.34
C GLY A 112 40.29 -3.51 11.68
N LYS A 113 39.48 -3.50 12.75
CA LYS A 113 39.90 -4.08 14.04
C LYS A 113 39.97 -5.60 13.95
N ALA A 114 40.91 -6.20 14.68
CA ALA A 114 41.03 -7.65 14.72
C ALA A 114 39.91 -8.26 15.58
N VAL A 115 39.51 -9.51 15.28
CA VAL A 115 38.53 -10.25 16.10
C VAL A 115 38.97 -10.41 17.57
N THR A 116 40.28 -10.33 17.83
CA THR A 116 40.88 -10.35 19.18
C THR A 116 40.65 -9.07 19.98
N ASP A 117 40.26 -7.97 19.31
CA ASP A 117 39.98 -6.68 19.93
C ASP A 117 38.51 -6.57 20.40
N ASN A 118 37.87 -7.72 20.67
CA ASN A 118 36.50 -7.79 21.17
C ASN A 118 36.40 -7.05 22.52
N PRO A 119 35.51 -6.05 22.65
CA PRO A 119 35.41 -5.23 23.87
C PRO A 119 34.70 -5.94 25.03
N PHE A 120 34.07 -7.09 24.79
CA PHE A 120 33.34 -7.85 25.80
C PHE A 120 34.20 -8.98 26.38
N LEU A 121 33.94 -9.34 27.64
CA LEU A 121 34.60 -10.49 28.26
C LEU A 121 34.07 -11.80 27.66
N THR A 122 34.89 -12.85 27.68
CA THR A 122 34.56 -14.15 27.07
C THR A 122 33.36 -14.87 27.70
N ASP A 123 32.99 -14.53 28.93
CA ASP A 123 31.81 -15.03 29.64
C ASP A 123 30.54 -14.18 29.40
N ASP A 124 30.66 -13.04 28.74
CA ASP A 124 29.54 -12.16 28.39
C ASP A 124 28.86 -12.63 27.09
N PRO A 125 27.53 -12.83 27.06
CA PRO A 125 26.80 -13.18 25.84
C PRO A 125 27.05 -12.23 24.66
N ARG A 126 27.34 -10.95 24.95
CA ARG A 126 27.66 -9.92 23.96
C ARG A 126 28.96 -10.21 23.21
N HIS A 127 29.88 -10.99 23.77
CA HIS A 127 31.10 -11.39 23.08
C HIS A 127 30.79 -12.23 21.84
N ALA A 128 29.86 -13.18 21.95
CA ALA A 128 29.44 -14.03 20.82
C ALA A 128 28.65 -13.23 19.78
N GLN A 129 27.81 -12.30 20.24
CA GLN A 129 27.05 -11.38 19.38
C GLN A 129 27.99 -10.47 18.57
N TRP A 130 28.95 -9.81 19.23
CA TRP A 130 29.96 -9.00 18.55
C TRP A 130 30.76 -9.80 17.52
N ALA A 131 31.19 -11.01 17.88
CA ALA A 131 31.92 -11.89 16.95
C ALA A 131 31.07 -12.27 15.72
N THR A 132 29.77 -12.49 15.90
CA THR A 132 28.82 -12.79 14.82
C THR A 132 28.75 -11.62 13.82
N GLY A 133 28.58 -10.39 14.32
CA GLY A 133 28.58 -9.19 13.49
C GLY A 133 29.90 -8.96 12.76
N TRP A 134 31.03 -9.12 13.46
CA TRP A 134 32.37 -9.00 12.87
C TRP A 134 32.60 -10.01 11.73
N GLN A 135 32.16 -11.26 11.91
CA GLN A 135 32.30 -12.30 10.90
C GLN A 135 31.43 -12.05 9.67
N MET A 136 30.20 -11.56 9.85
CA MET A 136 29.31 -11.21 8.73
C MET A 136 29.96 -10.16 7.83
N GLN A 137 30.52 -9.10 8.41
CA GLN A 137 31.13 -8.01 7.66
C GLN A 137 32.42 -8.44 6.94
N THR A 138 33.29 -9.21 7.59
CA THR A 138 34.52 -9.70 6.96
C THR A 138 34.25 -10.66 5.80
N THR A 139 33.21 -11.49 5.92
CA THR A 139 32.76 -12.37 4.82
C THR A 139 32.24 -11.55 3.64
N LEU A 140 31.45 -10.50 3.90
CA LEU A 140 30.95 -9.61 2.86
C LEU A 140 32.07 -8.88 2.11
N LEU A 141 33.04 -8.33 2.83
CA LEU A 141 34.19 -7.65 2.23
C LEU A 141 35.01 -8.61 1.35
N ALA A 142 35.29 -9.82 1.83
CA ALA A 142 36.01 -10.83 1.07
C ALA A 142 35.29 -11.21 -0.25
N THR A 143 33.95 -11.20 -0.25
CA THR A 143 33.15 -11.46 -1.47
C THR A 143 33.08 -10.30 -2.46
N GLN A 144 33.37 -9.06 -2.03
CA GLN A 144 33.38 -7.88 -2.91
C GLN A 144 34.73 -7.69 -3.63
N ASP A 145 35.80 -8.22 -3.04
CA ASP A 145 37.17 -8.17 -3.59
C ASP A 145 37.50 -9.34 -4.54
N SER A 146 36.55 -10.26 -4.78
CA SER A 146 36.69 -11.44 -5.66
C SER A 146 35.96 -11.27 -6.99
#